data_AF-A0AAW7CXC7-F1
#
_entry.id   AF-A0AAW7CXC7-F1
#
_cell.length_a   1.000
_cell.length_b   1.000
_cell.length_c   1.000
_cell.angle_alpha   90.00
_cell.angle_beta   90.00
_cell.angle_gamma   90.00
#
_symmetry.space_group_name_H-M   'P 1'
#
loop_
_entity.id
_entity.type
_entity.pdbx_description
1 polymer ?
#
loop_
_entity_poly.entity_id
_entity_poly.type
_entity_poly.pdbx_seq_one_letter_code
_entity_poly.pdbx_strand_id
1 'polypeptide(L)'
;MQKQFSSLAEWQKILDQAETATRDLLYEIASHLDHGYVINEEERIEVDQHKAFHFYQKAAQKGDIDATIRLADFYSEGLYCKKDIALALNLYQIGIDNN
;
A
#
# COMPACT_ATOMS: atom_id res chain seq x y z
N MET A 1 -1.94 -8.61 16.62
CA MET A 1 -3.34 -8.15 16.63
C MET A 1 -3.55 -7.39 15.32
N GLN A 2 -4.31 -7.94 14.37
CA GLN A 2 -4.73 -7.15 13.20
C GLN A 2 -5.65 -6.04 13.71
N LYS A 3 -5.28 -4.77 13.49
CA LYS A 3 -6.15 -3.65 13.81
C LYS A 3 -7.42 -3.78 12.96
N GLN A 4 -8.55 -3.99 13.60
CA GLN A 4 -9.84 -3.84 12.94
C GLN A 4 -10.21 -2.36 12.96
N PHE A 5 -10.56 -1.80 11.81
CA PHE A 5 -11.15 -0.47 11.74
C PHE A 5 -12.58 -0.57 12.26
N SER A 6 -12.99 0.36 13.13
CA SER A 6 -14.32 0.32 13.72
C SER A 6 -15.30 1.22 12.96
N SER A 7 -14.80 2.16 12.15
CA SER A 7 -15.61 3.04 11.28
C SER A 7 -14.82 3.69 10.14
N LEU A 8 -15.52 4.21 9.12
CA LEU A 8 -14.90 5.04 8.07
C LEU A 8 -14.26 6.33 8.61
N ALA A 9 -14.78 6.88 9.72
CA ALA A 9 -14.19 8.06 10.35
C ALA A 9 -12.81 7.75 10.96
N GLU A 10 -12.64 6.57 11.56
CA GLU A 10 -11.33 6.11 12.04
C GLU A 10 -10.37 5.91 10.88
N TRP A 11 -10.85 5.30 9.79
CA TRP A 11 -10.06 5.13 8.57
C TRP A 11 -9.58 6.47 8.01
N GLN A 12 -10.47 7.47 7.91
CA GLN A 12 -10.09 8.79 7.41
C GLN A 12 -9.06 9.47 8.30
N LYS A 13 -9.19 9.37 9.62
CA LYS A 13 -8.21 9.91 10.56
C LYS A 13 -6.84 9.24 10.38
N ILE A 14 -6.81 7.95 10.08
CA ILE A 14 -5.58 7.22 9.78
C ILE A 14 -4.99 7.71 8.46
N LEU A 15 -5.79 7.93 7.42
CA LEU A 15 -5.34 8.51 6.16
C LEU A 15 -4.72 9.90 6.35
N ASP A 16 -5.34 10.75 7.18
CA ASP A 16 -4.82 12.09 7.48
C ASP A 16 -3.47 12.03 8.22
N GLN A 17 -3.26 10.99 9.03
CA GLN A 17 -2.01 10.73 9.76
C GLN A 17 -1.03 9.84 8.99
N ALA A 18 -1.43 9.31 7.82
CA ALA A 18 -0.65 8.34 7.06
C ALA A 18 0.69 8.92 6.61
N GLU A 19 0.77 10.23 6.39
CA GLU A 19 2.00 10.89 5.95
C GLU A 19 3.16 10.74 6.94
N THR A 20 2.87 10.69 8.23
CA THR A 20 3.86 10.53 9.30
C THR A 20 3.87 9.13 9.91
N ALA A 21 3.04 8.22 9.39
CA ALA A 21 2.88 6.87 9.88
C ALA A 21 4.15 6.00 9.73
N THR A 22 4.14 4.87 10.45
CA THR A 22 5.15 3.82 10.30
C THR A 22 5.02 3.13 8.96
N ARG A 23 6.11 2.51 8.50
CA ARG A 23 6.16 1.78 7.23
C ARG A 23 5.11 0.65 7.19
N ASP A 24 4.96 -0.07 8.30
CA ASP A 24 3.97 -1.14 8.46
C ASP A 24 2.53 -0.61 8.30
N LEU A 25 2.20 0.54 8.92
CA LEU A 25 0.85 1.12 8.80
C LEU A 25 0.58 1.63 7.39
N LEU A 26 1.58 2.20 6.72
CA LEU A 26 1.48 2.60 5.32
C LEU A 26 1.22 1.41 4.39
N TYR A 27 1.89 0.28 4.64
CA TYR A 27 1.63 -0.97 3.93
C TYR A 27 0.22 -1.50 4.17
N GLU A 28 -0.24 -1.50 5.42
CA GLU A 28 -1.62 -1.90 5.77
C GLU A 28 -2.64 -1.04 5.02
N ILE A 29 -2.49 0.28 5.06
CA ILE A 29 -3.37 1.22 4.36
C ILE A 29 -3.40 0.92 2.86
N ALA A 30 -2.22 0.73 2.25
CA ALA A 30 -2.10 0.42 0.84
C ALA A 30 -2.79 -0.90 0.49
N SER A 31 -2.60 -1.95 1.30
CA SER A 31 -3.22 -3.26 1.11
C SER A 31 -4.74 -3.21 1.18
N HIS A 32 -5.30 -2.45 2.13
CA HIS A 32 -6.74 -2.25 2.25
C HIS A 32 -7.33 -1.47 1.07
N LEU A 33 -6.59 -0.51 0.51
CA LEU A 33 -7.01 0.21 -0.69
C LEU A 33 -6.85 -0.62 -1.97
N ASP A 34 -5.90 -1.56 -2.01
CA ASP A 34 -5.69 -2.44 -3.17
C ASP A 34 -6.80 -3.51 -3.29
N HIS A 35 -7.20 -4.11 -2.16
CA HIS A 35 -8.18 -5.22 -2.15
C HIS A 35 -9.58 -4.78 -1.73
N GLY A 36 -9.73 -3.56 -1.20
CA GLY A 36 -10.95 -3.12 -0.53
C GLY A 36 -11.08 -3.77 0.85
N TYR A 37 -11.85 -3.14 1.74
CA TYR A 37 -12.07 -3.67 3.08
C TYR A 37 -13.48 -3.34 3.57
N VAL A 38 -14.24 -4.35 3.98
CA VAL A 38 -15.57 -4.16 4.56
C VAL A 38 -15.39 -3.92 6.06
N ILE A 39 -15.84 -2.77 6.54
CA ILE A 39 -15.79 -2.41 7.97
C ILE A 39 -17.02 -3.00 8.67
N ASN A 40 -18.19 -2.76 8.11
CA ASN A 40 -19.47 -3.30 8.57
C ASN A 40 -20.48 -3.38 7.40
N GLU A 41 -21.74 -3.73 7.68
CA GLU A 41 -22.78 -3.89 6.64
C GLU A 41 -23.07 -2.61 5.85
N GLU A 42 -22.81 -1.44 6.41
CA GLU A 42 -23.09 -0.13 5.82
C GLU A 42 -21.82 0.57 5.30
N GLU A 43 -20.66 0.30 5.89
CA GLU A 43 -19.41 0.98 5.65
C GLU A 43 -18.34 0.05 5.05
N ARG A 44 -17.74 0.50 3.94
CA ARG A 44 -16.62 -0.18 3.30
C ARG A 44 -15.62 0.81 2.73
N ILE A 45 -14.36 0.39 2.73
CA ILE A 45 -13.27 1.02 2.02
C ILE A 45 -13.31 0.47 0.59
N GLU A 46 -13.62 1.37 -0.34
CA GLU A 46 -13.57 1.04 -1.77
C GLU A 46 -12.13 0.79 -2.22
N VAL A 47 -12.01 -0.07 -3.22
CA VAL A 47 -10.75 -0.28 -3.91
C VAL A 47 -10.33 1.03 -4.59
N ASP A 48 -9.12 1.50 -4.25
CA ASP A 48 -8.48 2.66 -4.86
C ASP A 48 -7.00 2.31 -5.06
N GLN A 49 -6.73 1.61 -6.16
CA GLN A 49 -5.40 1.14 -6.50
C GLN A 49 -4.42 2.30 -6.78
N HIS A 50 -4.92 3.48 -7.15
CA HIS A 50 -4.08 4.67 -7.32
C HIS A 50 -3.56 5.18 -5.97
N LYS A 51 -4.42 5.27 -4.95
CA LYS A 51 -3.96 5.58 -3.59
C LYS A 51 -3.14 4.45 -2.99
N ALA A 52 -3.50 3.19 -3.23
CA ALA A 52 -2.71 2.05 -2.79
C ALA A 52 -1.27 2.16 -3.28
N PHE A 53 -1.09 2.42 -4.59
CA PHE A 53 0.23 2.63 -5.19
C PHE A 53 1.01 3.76 -4.51
N HIS A 54 0.37 4.92 -4.27
CA HIS A 54 1.00 6.05 -3.57
C HIS A 54 1.47 5.69 -2.15
N PHE A 55 0.66 4.94 -1.40
CA PHE A 55 1.03 4.52 -0.04
C PHE A 55 2.08 3.41 -0.04
N TYR A 56 2.04 2.48 -0.99
CA TYR A 56 3.13 1.52 -1.19
C TYR A 56 4.45 2.22 -1.49
N GLN A 57 4.46 3.27 -2.34
CA GLN A 57 5.66 4.09 -2.57
C GLN A 57 6.20 4.70 -1.28
N LYS A 58 5.33 5.26 -0.44
CA LYS A 58 5.73 5.82 0.87
C LYS A 58 6.26 4.75 1.83
N ALA A 59 5.64 3.57 1.87
CA ALA A 59 6.12 2.45 2.70
C ALA A 59 7.50 1.95 2.23
N ALA A 60 7.68 1.75 0.92
CA ALA A 60 8.96 1.35 0.33
C ALA A 60 10.07 2.39 0.60
N GLN A 61 9.76 3.69 0.52
CA GLN A 61 10.71 4.76 0.89
C GLN A 61 11.16 4.70 2.35
N LYS A 62 10.35 4.12 3.24
CA LYS A 62 10.70 3.89 4.65
C LYS A 62 11.39 2.53 4.88
N GLY A 63 11.75 1.82 3.81
CA GLY A 63 12.43 0.53 3.88
C GLY A 63 11.50 -0.64 4.22
N ASP A 64 10.24 -0.56 3.79
CA ASP A 64 9.32 -1.70 3.83
C ASP A 64 9.56 -2.61 2.63
N ILE A 65 9.98 -3.84 2.90
CA ILE A 65 10.36 -4.82 1.87
C ILE A 65 9.11 -5.30 1.13
N ASP A 66 8.03 -5.59 1.87
CA ASP A 66 6.77 -6.07 1.30
C ASP A 66 6.15 -5.03 0.37
N ALA A 67 6.17 -3.75 0.76
CA ALA A 67 5.74 -2.64 -0.09
C ALA A 67 6.61 -2.49 -1.35
N THR A 68 7.92 -2.71 -1.22
CA THR A 68 8.85 -2.63 -2.36
C THR A 68 8.55 -3.72 -3.38
N ILE A 69 8.27 -4.94 -2.93
CA ILE A 69 7.87 -6.07 -3.78
C ILE A 69 6.52 -5.76 -4.44
N ARG A 70 5.52 -5.31 -3.67
CA ARG A 70 4.21 -4.90 -4.21
C ARG A 70 4.36 -3.84 -5.31
N LEU A 71 5.18 -2.82 -5.12
CA LEU A 71 5.42 -1.80 -6.16
C LEU A 71 6.03 -2.40 -7.42
N ALA A 72 6.94 -3.35 -7.27
CA ALA A 72 7.53 -4.05 -8.40
C ALA A 72 6.45 -4.80 -9.20
N ASP A 73 5.46 -5.42 -8.53
CA ASP A 73 4.29 -6.00 -9.19
C ASP A 73 3.51 -4.94 -9.99
N PHE A 74 3.19 -3.78 -9.38
CA PHE A 74 2.49 -2.67 -10.05
C PHE A 74 3.21 -2.21 -11.33
N TYR A 75 4.53 -1.99 -11.26
CA TYR A 75 5.32 -1.57 -12.42
C TYR A 75 5.52 -2.67 -13.47
N SER A 76 5.57 -3.94 -13.05
CA SER A 76 5.69 -5.11 -13.93
C SER A 76 4.42 -5.31 -14.77
N GLU A 77 3.27 -5.19 -14.12
CA GLU A 77 1.97 -5.35 -14.77
C GLU A 77 1.51 -4.09 -15.51
N GLY A 78 2.02 -2.91 -15.11
CA GLY A 78 1.54 -1.62 -15.63
C GLY A 78 0.17 -1.27 -15.09
N LEU A 79 -0.14 -1.72 -13.88
CA LEU A 79 -1.40 -1.42 -13.20
C LEU A 79 -1.34 0.03 -12.71
N TYR A 80 -2.13 0.91 -13.33
CA TYR A 80 -2.29 2.33 -12.97
C TYR A 80 -1.04 3.21 -13.08
N CYS A 81 0.13 2.63 -13.36
CA CYS A 81 1.35 3.32 -13.72
C CYS A 81 1.81 2.90 -15.12
N LYS A 82 2.70 3.70 -15.73
CA LYS A 82 3.34 3.27 -16.97
C LYS A 82 4.20 2.06 -16.66
N LYS A 83 3.89 0.93 -17.31
CA LYS A 83 4.69 -0.29 -17.22
C LYS A 83 6.17 0.02 -17.40
N ASP A 84 6.96 -0.33 -16.40
CA ASP A 84 8.41 -0.14 -16.38
C ASP A 84 9.06 -1.38 -15.78
N ILE A 85 9.36 -2.34 -16.65
CA ILE A 85 9.94 -3.62 -16.27
C ILE A 85 11.35 -3.41 -15.67
N ALA A 86 12.10 -2.42 -16.17
CA ALA A 86 13.45 -2.15 -15.67
C ALA A 86 13.39 -1.64 -14.22
N LEU A 87 12.45 -0.74 -13.94
CA LEU A 87 12.21 -0.26 -12.58
C LEU A 87 11.67 -1.39 -11.68
N ALA A 88 10.73 -2.21 -12.16
CA ALA A 88 10.21 -3.36 -11.41
C ALA A 88 11.33 -4.34 -11.01
N LEU A 89 12.23 -4.69 -11.95
CA LEU A 89 13.37 -5.56 -11.68
C LEU A 89 14.32 -4.97 -10.62
N ASN A 90 14.56 -3.66 -10.68
CA ASN A 90 15.37 -2.97 -9.67
C ASN A 90 14.72 -3.04 -8.28
N LEU A 91 13.41 -2.78 -8.20
CA LEU A 91 12.65 -2.88 -6.95
C LEU A 91 12.63 -4.32 -6.39
N TYR A 92 12.47 -5.33 -7.25
CA TYR A 92 12.61 -6.74 -6.82
C TYR A 92 13.99 -7.03 -6.25
N GLN A 93 15.06 -6.53 -6.90
CA GLN A 93 16.42 -6.72 -6.40
C GLN A 93 16.59 -6.07 -5.03
N ILE A 94 16.08 -4.85 -4.83
CA ILE A 94 16.09 -4.17 -3.53
C ILE A 94 15.32 -4.98 -2.47
N GLY A 95 14.17 -5.55 -2.83
CA GLY A 95 13.39 -6.39 -1.92
C GLY A 95 14.11 -7.68 -1.53
N ILE A 96 14.87 -8.27 -2.45
CA ILE A 96 15.67 -9.48 -2.20
C ILE A 96 16.92 -9.15 -1.36
N ASP A 97 17.63 -8.07 -1.68
CA ASP A 97 18.88 -7.69 -1.01
C ASP A 97 18.70 -7.22 0.43
N ASN A 98 17.48 -6.78 0.79
CA ASN A 98 17.15 -6.31 2.13
C ASN A 98 16.46 -7.36 3.03
N ASN A 99 16.26 -8.60 2.55
CA ASN A 99 15.65 -9.72 3.28
C ASN A 99 16.71 -10.63 3.92
#